data_AF-A0A7U3GRZ3-F1
#
_entry.id   AF-A0A7U3GRZ3-F1
#
_cell.length_a   1.000
_cell.length_b   1.000
_cell.length_c   1.000
_cell.angle_alpha   90.00
_cell.angle_beta   90.00
_cell.angle_gamma   90.00
#
_symmetry.space_group_name_H-M   'P 1'
#
loop_
_entity.id
_entity.type
_entity.pdbx_description
1 polymer ?
#
loop_
_entity_poly.entity_id
_entity_poly.type
_entity_poly.pdbx_seq_one_letter_code
_entity_poly.pdbx_strand_id
1 'polypeptide(L)'
;MSGHLRMMISDNLGAAEFGRFMEEAGDGGKKHLMVSDGIMVDFLRQFPENAVESVMVQRILTSYQMQKALMETDNDPHFIGIRSEIISSWEPDILQSIYDIMKIKSYYRGCMIYFYVIGEPGIFMQYMGKRFVSLEHNVEKHVEGGLYSWEEQH
;
A
#
# COMPACT_ATOMS: atom_id res chain seq x y z
N MET A 1 -3.57 -6.20 -16.96
CA MET A 1 -3.83 -5.84 -15.55
C MET A 1 -4.24 -4.38 -15.51
N SER A 2 -5.33 -4.04 -14.84
CA SER A 2 -5.73 -2.64 -14.61
C SER A 2 -5.02 -2.13 -13.36
N GLY A 3 -4.22 -1.08 -13.52
CA GLY A 3 -3.54 -0.45 -12.39
C GLY A 3 -4.53 0.17 -11.42
N HIS A 4 -4.24 0.05 -10.13
CA HIS A 4 -5.07 0.64 -9.09
C HIS A 4 -4.26 0.85 -7.81
N LEU A 5 -4.60 1.91 -7.08
CA LEU A 5 -4.00 2.26 -5.81
C LEU A 5 -5.03 2.06 -4.70
N ARG A 6 -4.77 1.15 -3.76
CA ARG A 6 -5.57 0.98 -2.54
C ARG A 6 -4.73 1.42 -1.34
N MET A 7 -5.25 2.35 -0.56
CA MET A 7 -4.62 2.82 0.67
C MET A 7 -5.48 2.42 1.86
N MET A 8 -4.91 1.69 2.81
CA MET A 8 -5.62 1.11 3.94
C MET A 8 -4.89 1.38 5.24
N ILE A 9 -5.64 1.46 6.34
CA ILE A 9 -5.09 1.53 7.69
C ILE A 9 -5.74 0.44 8.55
N SER A 10 -4.92 -0.26 9.33
CA SER A 10 -5.33 -1.35 10.23
C SER A 10 -4.37 -1.43 11.42
N ASP A 11 -4.78 -2.06 12.52
CA ASP A 11 -3.89 -2.29 13.67
C ASP A 11 -2.86 -3.39 13.41
N ASN A 12 -3.09 -4.24 12.39
CA ASN A 12 -2.23 -5.36 12.03
C ASN A 12 -1.99 -5.45 10.51
N LEU A 13 -0.95 -6.19 10.11
CA LEU A 13 -0.81 -6.61 8.71
C LEU A 13 -1.71 -7.82 8.49
N GLY A 14 -2.87 -7.59 7.88
CA GLY A 14 -3.86 -8.62 7.62
C GLY A 14 -3.40 -9.63 6.55
N ALA A 15 -3.40 -10.92 6.90
CA ALA A 15 -3.09 -11.99 5.97
C ALA A 15 -4.14 -12.10 4.84
N ALA A 16 -5.39 -11.70 5.11
CA ALA A 16 -6.46 -11.74 4.13
C ALA A 16 -6.20 -10.77 2.98
N GLU A 17 -5.67 -9.58 3.26
CA GLU A 17 -5.44 -8.55 2.25
C GLU A 17 -4.15 -8.74 1.50
N PHE A 18 -3.16 -9.36 2.14
CA PHE A 18 -2.03 -9.93 1.42
C PHE A 18 -2.48 -11.05 0.47
N GLY A 19 -3.35 -11.97 0.92
CA GLY A 19 -3.94 -13.00 0.08
C GLY A 19 -4.70 -12.42 -1.12
N ARG A 20 -5.57 -11.43 -0.89
CA ARG A 20 -6.29 -10.71 -1.96
C ARG A 20 -5.34 -10.03 -2.93
N PHE A 21 -4.26 -9.42 -2.44
CA PHE A 21 -3.24 -8.84 -3.31
C PHE A 21 -2.59 -9.90 -4.20
N MET A 22 -2.26 -11.07 -3.64
CA MET A 22 -1.65 -12.15 -4.42
C MET A 22 -2.62 -12.71 -5.48
N GLU A 23 -3.89 -12.88 -5.13
CA GLU A 23 -4.94 -13.30 -6.07
C GLU A 23 -5.15 -12.29 -7.20
N GLU A 24 -5.23 -10.99 -6.88
CA GLU A 24 -5.41 -9.92 -7.87
C GLU A 24 -4.16 -9.71 -8.75
N ALA A 25 -2.95 -9.93 -8.20
CA ALA A 25 -1.69 -9.87 -8.94
C ALA A 25 -1.57 -11.02 -9.95
N GLY A 26 -2.18 -12.18 -9.65
CA GLY A 26 -2.06 -13.40 -10.43
C GLY A 26 -0.62 -13.92 -10.55
N ASP A 27 -0.40 -14.91 -11.41
CA ASP A 27 0.89 -15.60 -11.52
C ASP A 27 1.94 -14.86 -12.38
N GLY A 28 1.55 -13.78 -13.06
CA GLY A 28 2.45 -13.00 -13.91
C GLY A 28 3.32 -12.02 -13.13
N GLY A 29 4.59 -11.86 -13.53
CA GLY A 29 5.50 -10.83 -13.01
C GLY A 29 5.95 -11.05 -11.56
N LYS A 30 6.86 -10.18 -11.10
CA LYS A 30 7.37 -10.20 -9.72
C LYS A 30 6.43 -9.44 -8.79
N LYS A 31 6.31 -9.85 -7.54
CA LYS A 31 5.50 -9.15 -6.53
C LYS A 31 6.43 -8.47 -5.56
N HIS A 32 6.38 -7.15 -5.49
CA HIS A 32 7.26 -6.38 -4.61
C HIS A 32 6.60 -6.20 -3.25
N LEU A 33 7.15 -6.84 -2.23
CA LEU A 33 6.73 -6.67 -0.85
C LEU A 33 7.68 -5.72 -0.14
N MET A 34 7.20 -4.52 0.18
CA MET A 34 7.95 -3.48 0.86
C MET A 34 7.45 -3.32 2.29
N VAL A 35 8.31 -3.51 3.27
CA VAL A 35 7.93 -3.42 4.69
C VAL A 35 8.82 -2.46 5.46
N SER A 36 8.22 -1.61 6.29
CA SER A 36 8.97 -0.77 7.21
C SER A 36 9.48 -1.53 8.43
N ASP A 37 10.36 -0.87 9.18
CA ASP A 37 10.83 -1.37 10.48
C ASP A 37 9.68 -1.64 11.45
N GLY A 38 9.87 -2.62 12.33
CA GLY A 38 8.90 -3.00 13.36
C GLY A 38 7.72 -3.84 12.86
N ILE A 39 7.67 -4.16 11.57
CA ILE A 39 6.69 -5.11 11.01
C ILE A 39 7.34 -6.48 10.93
N MET A 40 6.86 -7.41 11.75
CA MET A 40 7.21 -8.82 11.65
C MET A 40 6.12 -9.54 10.86
N VAL A 41 6.53 -10.22 9.79
CA VAL A 41 5.62 -10.99 8.93
C VAL A 41 6.07 -12.44 8.97
N ASP A 42 5.16 -13.34 9.33
CA ASP A 42 5.40 -14.78 9.24
C ASP A 42 5.05 -15.25 7.83
N PHE A 43 6.03 -15.11 6.93
CA PHE A 43 5.87 -15.41 5.51
C PHE A 43 5.50 -16.90 5.27
N LEU A 44 5.92 -17.82 6.14
CA LEU A 44 5.64 -19.25 5.95
C LEU A 44 4.18 -19.61 6.23
N ARG A 45 3.50 -18.83 7.09
CA ARG A 45 2.07 -19.04 7.40
C ARG A 45 1.14 -18.21 6.53
N GLN A 46 1.63 -17.13 5.94
CA GLN A 46 0.81 -16.17 5.20
C GLN A 46 0.90 -16.33 3.68
N PHE A 47 1.89 -17.07 3.15
CA PHE A 47 2.12 -17.22 1.73
C PHE A 47 1.68 -18.62 1.29
N PRO A 48 0.98 -18.75 0.15
CA PRO A 48 0.88 -20.04 -0.53
C PRO A 48 2.30 -20.58 -0.78
N GLU A 49 2.54 -21.89 -0.58
CA GLU A 49 3.88 -22.52 -0.70
C GLU A 49 4.60 -22.18 -2.01
N ASN A 50 3.83 -21.97 -3.06
CA ASN A 50 4.22 -21.68 -4.44
C ASN A 50 4.36 -20.17 -4.75
N ALA A 51 3.99 -19.27 -3.83
CA ALA A 51 4.08 -17.83 -4.04
C ALA A 51 5.48 -17.25 -3.76
N VAL A 52 6.26 -17.92 -2.90
CA VAL A 52 7.54 -17.42 -2.36
C VAL A 52 8.54 -17.10 -3.46
N GLU A 53 8.60 -17.90 -4.53
CA GLU A 53 9.55 -17.73 -5.63
C GLU A 53 9.29 -16.47 -6.48
N SER A 54 8.06 -15.94 -6.43
CA SER A 54 7.64 -14.77 -7.21
C SER A 54 7.67 -13.45 -6.42
N VAL A 55 7.98 -13.51 -5.12
CA VAL A 55 7.91 -12.37 -4.21
C VAL A 55 9.31 -11.84 -3.90
N MET A 56 9.54 -10.57 -4.18
CA MET A 56 10.73 -9.85 -3.77
C MET A 56 10.43 -9.03 -2.51
N VAL A 57 11.10 -9.37 -1.41
CA VAL A 57 10.94 -8.66 -0.14
C VAL A 57 12.01 -7.58 0.00
N GLN A 58 11.59 -6.36 0.28
CA GLN A 58 12.46 -5.22 0.52
C GLN A 58 12.08 -4.53 1.83
N ARG A 59 13.07 -4.26 2.66
CA ARG A 59 12.93 -3.44 3.87
C ARG A 59 13.07 -1.96 3.52
N ILE A 60 12.17 -1.12 4.02
CA ILE A 60 12.16 0.33 3.81
C ILE A 60 12.43 1.03 5.13
N LEU A 61 13.59 1.67 5.26
CA LEU A 61 14.02 2.37 6.48
C LEU A 61 13.69 3.87 6.45
N THR A 62 13.62 4.44 5.25
CA THR A 62 13.52 5.89 5.05
C THR A 62 12.54 6.24 3.93
N SER A 63 12.00 7.44 3.97
CA SER A 63 11.18 8.00 2.89
C SER A 63 11.92 8.06 1.56
N TYR A 64 13.22 8.39 1.56
CA TYR A 64 14.04 8.39 0.35
C TYR A 64 14.14 7.00 -0.28
N GLN A 65 14.34 5.95 0.52
CA GLN A 65 14.35 4.57 0.02
C GLN A 65 13.00 4.17 -0.58
N MET A 66 11.89 4.58 0.03
CA MET A 66 10.53 4.38 -0.48
C MET A 66 10.35 5.05 -1.84
N GLN A 67 10.68 6.34 -1.96
CA GLN A 67 10.59 7.08 -3.21
C GLN A 67 11.45 6.45 -4.30
N LYS A 68 12.71 6.16 -3.98
CA LYS A 68 13.66 5.53 -4.91
C LYS A 68 13.16 4.16 -5.38
N ALA A 69 12.70 3.31 -4.46
CA ALA A 69 12.16 2.01 -4.80
C ALA A 69 10.95 2.13 -5.73
N LEU A 70 9.99 3.01 -5.43
CA LEU A 70 8.82 3.21 -6.28
C LEU A 70 9.16 3.76 -7.67
N MET A 71 10.17 4.62 -7.79
CA MET A 71 10.58 5.20 -9.08
C MET A 71 11.41 4.24 -9.95
N GLU A 72 12.31 3.47 -9.33
CA GLU A 72 13.31 2.65 -10.03
C GLU A 72 12.84 1.21 -10.30
N THR A 73 11.91 0.68 -9.50
CA THR A 73 11.35 -0.66 -9.75
C THR A 73 10.44 -0.66 -10.98
N ASP A 74 10.30 -1.84 -11.59
CA ASP A 74 9.36 -2.12 -12.68
C ASP A 74 7.89 -1.80 -12.30
N ASN A 75 6.98 -1.98 -13.25
CA ASN A 75 5.55 -1.72 -13.04
C ASN A 75 4.79 -2.96 -12.53
N ASP A 76 5.50 -3.97 -12.03
CA ASP A 76 4.86 -5.13 -11.42
C ASP A 76 4.24 -4.76 -10.05
N PRO A 77 3.32 -5.57 -9.50
CA PRO A 77 2.56 -5.19 -8.31
C PRO A 77 3.38 -4.92 -7.04
N HIS A 78 2.99 -3.91 -6.27
CA HIS A 78 3.58 -3.54 -4.97
C HIS A 78 2.60 -3.73 -3.83
N PHE A 79 3.01 -4.49 -2.81
CA PHE A 79 2.38 -4.52 -1.49
C PHE A 79 3.30 -3.81 -0.50
N ILE A 80 2.81 -2.77 0.15
CA ILE A 80 3.61 -1.88 0.98
C ILE A 80 3.01 -1.84 2.37
N GLY A 81 3.71 -2.36 3.36
CA GLY A 81 3.36 -2.23 4.77
C GLY A 81 4.25 -1.20 5.45
N ILE A 82 3.66 -0.18 6.09
CA ILE A 82 4.40 0.83 6.85
C ILE A 82 3.76 1.07 8.22
N ARG A 83 4.58 1.14 9.27
CA ARG A 83 4.13 1.53 10.61
C ARG A 83 3.65 2.98 10.60
N SER A 84 2.53 3.24 11.28
CA SER A 84 1.98 4.58 11.46
C SER A 84 3.00 5.56 12.04
N GLU A 85 3.80 5.12 13.02
CA GLU A 85 4.86 5.92 13.64
C GLU A 85 5.93 6.36 12.63
N ILE A 86 6.30 5.48 11.69
CA ILE A 86 7.32 5.75 10.68
C ILE A 86 6.78 6.73 9.65
N ILE A 87 5.60 6.48 9.09
CA ILE A 87 5.00 7.39 8.11
C ILE A 87 4.66 8.75 8.73
N SER A 88 4.28 8.79 10.01
CA SER A 88 4.01 10.04 10.75
C SER A 88 5.27 10.86 11.01
N SER A 89 6.45 10.23 10.97
CA SER A 89 7.73 10.94 11.13
C SER A 89 8.18 11.66 9.87
N TRP A 90 7.55 11.40 8.72
CA TRP A 90 7.94 11.99 7.46
C TRP A 90 7.26 13.34 7.24
N GLU A 91 8.00 14.25 6.60
CA GLU A 91 7.49 15.58 6.28
C GLU A 91 6.30 15.51 5.30
N PRO A 92 5.31 16.41 5.42
CA PRO A 92 4.11 16.39 4.57
C PRO A 92 4.41 16.42 3.06
N ASP A 93 5.38 17.22 2.63
CA ASP A 93 5.78 17.33 1.22
C ASP A 93 6.33 16.01 0.68
N ILE A 94 7.03 15.26 1.53
CA ILE A 94 7.55 13.93 1.20
C ILE A 94 6.42 12.92 1.09
N LEU A 95 5.43 12.96 1.99
CA LEU A 95 4.23 12.12 1.91
C LEU A 95 3.43 12.38 0.63
N GLN A 96 3.25 13.66 0.28
CA GLN A 96 2.58 14.05 -0.95
C GLN A 96 3.37 13.59 -2.19
N SER A 97 4.69 13.73 -2.19
CA SER A 97 5.54 13.22 -3.27
C SER A 97 5.42 11.70 -3.44
N ILE A 98 5.44 10.93 -2.35
CA ILE A 98 5.25 9.47 -2.40
C ILE A 98 3.88 9.12 -2.96
N TYR A 99 2.84 9.83 -2.51
CA TYR A 99 1.49 9.65 -3.05
C TYR A 99 1.42 9.95 -4.55
N ASP A 100 2.05 11.03 -5.02
CA ASP A 100 2.08 11.40 -6.44
C ASP A 100 2.80 10.33 -7.28
N ILE A 101 3.93 9.79 -6.78
CA ILE A 101 4.64 8.68 -7.44
C ILE A 101 3.72 7.44 -7.54
N MET A 102 3.07 7.04 -6.43
CA MET A 102 2.16 5.89 -6.42
C MET A 102 1.00 6.11 -7.39
N LYS A 103 0.39 7.30 -7.38
CA LYS A 103 -0.67 7.69 -8.31
C LYS A 103 -0.20 7.59 -9.75
N ILE A 104 0.97 8.13 -10.07
CA ILE A 104 1.48 8.08 -11.45
C ILE A 104 1.69 6.63 -11.90
N LYS A 105 2.30 5.82 -11.03
CA LYS A 105 2.60 4.43 -11.31
C LYS A 105 1.32 3.59 -11.46
N SER A 106 0.33 3.81 -10.61
CA SER A 106 -0.94 3.08 -10.68
C SER A 106 -1.78 3.47 -11.89
N TYR A 107 -2.02 4.77 -12.09
CA TYR A 107 -2.95 5.24 -13.11
C TYR A 107 -2.36 5.22 -14.52
N TYR A 108 -1.09 5.64 -14.69
CA TYR A 108 -0.51 5.77 -16.04
C TYR A 108 0.29 4.54 -16.46
N ARG A 109 0.77 3.72 -15.52
CA ARG A 109 1.61 2.55 -15.84
C ARG A 109 0.95 1.21 -15.55
N GLY A 110 -0.32 1.22 -15.15
CA GLY A 110 -1.08 -0.01 -14.91
C GLY A 110 -0.59 -0.81 -13.70
N CYS A 111 0.18 -0.19 -12.80
CA CYS A 111 0.75 -0.85 -11.63
C CYS A 111 -0.31 -1.04 -10.54
N MET A 112 -0.37 -2.21 -9.94
CA MET A 112 -1.20 -2.44 -8.76
C MET A 112 -0.40 -2.07 -7.51
N ILE A 113 -0.95 -1.22 -6.64
CA ILE A 113 -0.28 -0.80 -5.41
C ILE A 113 -1.26 -0.91 -4.23
N TYR A 114 -0.88 -1.71 -3.24
CA TYR A 114 -1.53 -1.78 -1.94
C TYR A 114 -0.64 -1.07 -0.93
N PHE A 115 -1.11 0.05 -0.40
CA PHE A 115 -0.41 0.84 0.62
C PHE A 115 -1.10 0.71 1.97
N TYR A 116 -0.50 -0.08 2.84
CA TYR A 116 -0.99 -0.42 4.18
C TYR A 116 -0.24 0.36 5.25
N VAL A 117 -0.99 1.13 6.04
CA VAL A 117 -0.48 1.71 7.29
C VAL A 117 -0.91 0.84 8.47
N ILE A 118 0.05 0.47 9.32
CA ILE A 118 -0.15 -0.41 10.47
C ILE A 118 -0.04 0.40 11.76
N GLY A 119 -1.08 0.35 12.58
CA GLY A 119 -1.21 1.07 13.85
C GLY A 119 -2.14 2.28 13.75
N GLU A 120 -2.22 3.03 14.85
CA GLU A 120 -3.24 4.08 14.98
C GLU A 120 -3.11 5.22 13.96
N PRO A 121 -4.24 5.87 13.57
CA PRO A 121 -4.23 7.07 12.75
C PRO A 121 -3.28 8.15 13.29
N GLY A 122 -2.21 8.43 12.56
CA GLY A 122 -1.20 9.42 12.96
C GLY A 122 -1.39 10.79 12.32
N ILE A 123 -0.40 11.68 12.50
CA ILE A 123 -0.40 13.04 11.92
C ILE A 123 -0.52 13.00 10.39
N PHE A 124 -0.01 11.94 9.74
CA PHE A 124 -0.14 11.75 8.29
C PHE A 124 -1.60 11.73 7.79
N MET A 125 -2.56 11.34 8.65
CA MET A 125 -4.00 11.31 8.29
C MET A 125 -4.58 12.72 8.12
N GLN A 126 -3.98 13.75 8.70
CA GLN A 126 -4.40 15.13 8.44
C GLN A 126 -4.15 15.53 6.98
N TYR A 127 -3.13 14.93 6.35
CA TYR A 127 -2.73 15.21 4.97
C TYR A 127 -3.33 14.23 3.96
N MET A 128 -3.48 12.96 4.35
CA MET A 128 -3.90 11.88 3.44
C MET A 128 -5.22 11.21 3.83
N GLY A 129 -5.88 11.64 4.91
CA GLY A 129 -6.95 10.86 5.57
C GLY A 129 -8.15 10.51 4.71
N LYS A 130 -8.57 11.37 3.78
CA LYS A 130 -9.67 11.05 2.84
C LYS A 130 -9.33 9.97 1.82
N ARG A 131 -8.06 9.55 1.75
CA ARG A 131 -7.54 8.59 0.78
C ARG A 131 -7.43 7.18 1.36
N PHE A 132 -7.46 7.03 2.69
CA PHE A 132 -7.37 5.75 3.38
C PHE A 132 -8.76 5.16 3.68
N VAL A 133 -8.87 3.85 3.49
CA VAL A 133 -9.99 3.06 4.02
C VAL A 133 -9.54 2.44 5.36
N SER A 134 -10.29 2.69 6.43
CA SER A 134 -10.08 2.01 7.72
C SER A 134 -10.69 0.61 7.69
N LEU A 135 -9.93 -0.40 8.09
CA LEU A 135 -10.38 -1.80 8.08
C LEU A 135 -10.86 -2.28 9.46
N GLU A 136 -10.36 -1.67 10.53
CA GLU A 136 -10.76 -1.94 11.89
C GLU A 136 -11.18 -0.62 12.54
N HIS A 137 -12.42 -0.18 12.30
CA HIS A 137 -13.20 0.68 13.19
C HIS A 137 -14.67 0.64 12.71
N ASN A 138 -15.41 -0.38 13.18
CA ASN A 138 -16.87 -0.31 13.32
C ASN A 138 -17.21 0.69 14.43
N VAL A 139 -16.94 1.97 14.21
CA VAL A 139 -17.59 3.06 14.93
C VAL A 139 -18.49 3.72 13.91
N GLU A 140 -19.78 3.60 14.14
CA GLU A 140 -20.87 4.27 13.44
C GLU A 140 -20.54 5.74 13.15
N LYS A 141 -19.90 5.98 12.01
CA LYS A 141 -20.02 7.22 11.26
C LYS A 141 -20.03 6.81 9.80
N HIS A 142 -21.21 6.94 9.20
CA HIS A 142 -21.38 7.11 7.77
C HIS A 142 -20.34 8.13 7.27
N VAL A 143 -19.21 7.65 6.83
CA VAL A 143 -18.33 8.36 5.90
C VAL A 143 -18.46 7.55 4.64
N GLU A 144 -19.25 8.08 3.71
CA GLU A 144 -19.32 7.59 2.34
C GLU A 144 -17.88 7.38 1.86
N GLY A 145 -17.51 6.11 1.72
CA GLY A 145 -16.25 5.72 1.12
C GLY A 145 -16.21 6.35 -0.27
N GLY A 146 -15.26 7.24 -0.48
CA GLY A 146 -15.02 7.86 -1.77
C GLY A 146 -14.52 6.82 -2.78
N LEU A 147 -15.45 6.07 -3.37
CA LEU A 147 -15.29 5.59 -4.73
C LEU A 147 -15.14 6.84 -5.61
N TYR A 148 -13.94 7.09 -6.11
CA TYR A 148 -13.77 8.01 -7.24
C TYR A 148 -14.41 7.35 -8.47
N SER A 149 -15.71 7.55 -8.61
CA SER A 149 -16.47 7.34 -9.84
C SER A 149 -17.31 8.59 -10.09
N TRP A 150 -16.68 9.67 -10.53
CA TRP A 150 -17.40 10.80 -11.13
C TRP A 150 -16.66 11.28 -12.37
N GLU A 151 -17.36 11.14 -13.50
CA GLU A 151 -17.32 11.99 -14.69
C GLU A 151 -16.11 11.92 -15.63
N GLU A 152 -16.11 10.93 -16.52
CA GLU A 152 -15.75 11.14 -17.93
C GLU A 152 -16.66 10.27 -18.83
N GLN A 153 -17.93 10.68 -18.92
CA GLN A 153 -18.74 10.46 -20.12
C GLN A 153 -18.93 11.83 -20.78
N HIS A 154 -18.02 12.13 -21.70
CA HIS A 154 -18.26 13.03 -22.81
C HIS A 154 -18.27 12.21 -24.09
#